data_AF-A0A653X4A9-F1
#
_entry.id   AF-A0A653X4A9-F1
#
_cell.length_a   1.000
_cell.length_b   1.000
_cell.length_c   1.000
_cell.angle_alpha   90.00
_cell.angle_beta   90.00
_cell.angle_gamma   90.00
#
_symmetry.space_group_name_H-M   'P 1'
#
loop_
_entity.id
_entity.type
_entity.pdbx_description
1 polymer ?
#
loop_
_entity_poly.entity_id
_entity_poly.type
_entity_poly.pdbx_seq_one_letter_code
_entity_poly.pdbx_strand_id
1 'polypeptide(L)'
;MIQKNIYHVLAFFIFTFAIISFVGCSSDDASSDDLVTEDGEDTVTDNDSTDEDTSVVSVDASYFYTEDGSVTITTVPCTLSDGTETDCYEIVTTSLPGDHEMGPWCPENIGDSAEAGGIWLESGEVYDVDGAFVENLAEFYNDDNWMMYDENGDIYITDTEDDCFNAANPNVGAEYENFCVECLPSYITNLNQTWTIPVTPVAQNTPVLFNTAAQGPQTTTAPSTRGVALNGIEFSAPAPVDNILGAYTLAPFDDAGGHINVHQGYHYHAATGFSTKIVQEDGHAALIGYALDGFGIYELEDSEGVEATDLDELRGHEDDTRGYHYHVDAAGNNNFIDGLKGAYVN
;
A
#
# COMPACT_ATOMS: atom_id res chain seq x y z
N MET A 1 20.55 53.70 3.59
CA MET A 1 21.95 54.10 3.37
C MET A 1 22.78 52.82 3.51
N ILE A 2 23.59 52.45 2.50
CA ILE A 2 24.46 51.25 2.39
C ILE A 2 23.63 49.96 2.12
N GLN A 3 23.52 49.32 0.94
CA GLN A 3 24.34 48.99 -0.25
C GLN A 3 25.30 47.78 -0.10
N LYS A 4 25.15 46.83 -1.07
CA LYS A 4 26.05 45.74 -1.56
C LYS A 4 25.86 44.36 -0.91
N ASN A 5 25.87 43.22 -1.62
CA ASN A 5 26.22 42.90 -3.02
C ASN A 5 25.66 41.51 -3.40
N ILE A 6 25.21 41.37 -4.65
CA ILE A 6 24.91 40.12 -5.35
C ILE A 6 26.18 39.67 -6.10
N TYR A 7 26.52 38.38 -6.06
CA TYR A 7 27.48 37.77 -6.99
C TYR A 7 26.87 36.56 -7.68
N HIS A 8 26.61 36.69 -8.97
CA HIS A 8 26.47 35.60 -9.93
C HIS A 8 27.86 35.16 -10.39
N VAL A 9 28.10 33.85 -10.46
CA VAL A 9 29.24 33.27 -11.16
C VAL A 9 28.70 32.51 -12.37
N LEU A 10 28.96 33.09 -13.54
CA LEU A 10 28.72 32.53 -14.86
C LEU A 10 30.01 31.84 -15.30
N ALA A 11 29.97 30.54 -15.60
CA ALA A 11 31.11 29.82 -16.19
C ALA A 11 30.77 29.43 -17.63
N PHE A 12 31.45 30.08 -18.57
CA PHE A 12 31.47 29.80 -20.00
C PHE A 12 32.41 28.62 -20.29
N PHE A 13 31.98 27.67 -21.11
CA PHE A 13 32.89 26.78 -21.86
C PHE A 13 32.45 26.73 -23.33
N ILE A 14 33.40 27.02 -24.22
CA ILE A 14 33.28 26.96 -25.69
C ILE A 14 34.34 25.97 -26.20
N PHE A 15 34.10 25.44 -27.41
CA PHE A 15 34.98 24.77 -28.38
C PHE A 15 34.91 23.23 -28.32
N THR A 16 34.67 22.45 -29.39
CA THR A 16 34.92 22.68 -30.83
C THR A 16 34.12 21.69 -31.70
N PHE A 17 33.78 22.11 -32.92
CA PHE A 17 33.15 21.32 -33.98
C PHE A 17 34.23 20.59 -34.82
N ALA A 18 34.03 19.31 -35.16
CA ALA A 18 34.84 18.61 -36.16
C ALA A 18 33.92 17.83 -37.12
N ILE A 19 33.93 18.27 -38.39
CA ILE A 19 33.28 17.63 -39.53
C ILE A 19 34.30 16.69 -40.19
N ILE A 20 33.93 15.46 -40.48
CA ILE A 20 34.60 14.62 -41.49
C ILE A 20 33.54 13.97 -42.37
N SER A 21 33.61 14.26 -43.66
CA SER A 21 32.88 13.62 -44.75
C SER A 21 33.85 13.31 -45.89
N PHE A 22 33.77 12.07 -46.42
CA PHE A 22 34.25 11.56 -47.72
C PHE A 22 33.47 10.24 -47.91
N VAL A 23 32.57 10.00 -48.87
CA VAL A 23 32.57 9.96 -50.36
C VAL A 23 33.55 8.95 -50.99
N GLY A 24 32.97 8.02 -51.77
CA GLY A 24 33.59 7.29 -52.88
C GLY A 24 33.34 5.77 -52.84
N CYS A 25 32.29 5.24 -53.50
CA CYS A 25 32.30 4.64 -54.87
C CYS A 25 32.94 3.24 -54.89
N SER A 26 32.55 2.24 -55.66
CA SER A 26 31.53 1.92 -56.69
C SER A 26 31.96 0.54 -57.22
N SER A 27 31.05 -0.34 -57.65
CA SER A 27 31.22 -1.16 -58.86
C SER A 27 29.91 -1.90 -59.16
N ASP A 28 29.36 -1.58 -60.33
CA ASP A 28 28.25 -2.21 -61.02
C ASP A 28 28.65 -3.60 -61.57
N ASP A 29 27.68 -4.52 -61.79
CA ASP A 29 27.42 -4.99 -63.16
C ASP A 29 26.13 -5.81 -63.30
N ALA A 30 25.61 -5.81 -64.53
CA ALA A 30 24.20 -5.96 -64.88
C ALA A 30 23.75 -7.34 -65.39
N SER A 31 22.43 -7.55 -65.26
CA SER A 31 21.47 -8.10 -66.25
C SER A 31 21.56 -9.55 -66.78
N SER A 32 20.48 -10.32 -66.59
CA SER A 32 19.76 -11.02 -67.68
C SER A 32 18.34 -11.46 -67.28
N ASP A 33 17.36 -11.14 -68.14
CA ASP A 33 16.03 -11.76 -68.24
C ASP A 33 16.10 -13.31 -68.27
N ASP A 34 15.11 -14.01 -67.70
CA ASP A 34 14.07 -14.70 -68.48
C ASP A 34 12.91 -15.30 -67.64
N LEU A 35 11.77 -15.42 -68.32
CA LEU A 35 10.39 -15.84 -68.03
C LEU A 35 10.09 -17.13 -67.20
N VAL A 36 9.02 -17.01 -66.38
CA VAL A 36 7.87 -17.94 -66.11
C VAL A 36 8.07 -19.23 -65.28
N THR A 37 7.39 -19.34 -64.13
CA THR A 37 6.24 -20.26 -63.86
C THR A 37 5.66 -20.06 -62.45
N GLU A 38 4.33 -20.10 -62.34
CA GLU A 38 3.54 -20.27 -61.11
C GLU A 38 3.87 -21.61 -60.40
N ASP A 39 3.98 -21.61 -59.07
CA ASP A 39 3.07 -22.34 -58.16
C ASP A 39 3.63 -22.38 -56.72
N GLY A 40 2.73 -22.07 -55.77
CA GLY A 40 2.66 -22.44 -54.35
C GLY A 40 3.93 -22.65 -53.50
N GLU A 41 4.05 -21.85 -52.43
CA GLU A 41 4.08 -22.38 -51.04
C GLU A 41 3.80 -21.24 -50.06
N ASP A 42 2.79 -21.43 -49.22
CA ASP A 42 2.35 -20.52 -48.16
C ASP A 42 3.33 -20.62 -46.99
N THR A 43 4.35 -19.76 -46.98
CA THR A 43 5.24 -19.61 -45.83
C THR A 43 4.53 -18.78 -44.77
N VAL A 44 3.87 -19.47 -43.85
CA VAL A 44 3.49 -18.93 -42.54
C VAL A 44 4.75 -18.37 -41.90
N THR A 45 4.82 -17.05 -41.79
CA THR A 45 5.77 -16.38 -40.92
C THR A 45 5.32 -16.66 -39.49
N ASP A 46 5.95 -17.63 -38.85
CA ASP A 46 5.97 -17.70 -37.38
C ASP A 46 6.60 -16.41 -36.88
N ASN A 47 5.73 -15.47 -36.52
CA ASN A 47 6.07 -14.39 -35.63
C ASN A 47 6.03 -14.99 -34.23
N ASP A 48 7.11 -15.68 -33.88
CA ASP A 48 7.43 -16.12 -32.53
C ASP A 48 7.60 -14.85 -31.68
N SER A 49 6.47 -14.29 -31.24
CA SER A 49 6.45 -13.42 -30.09
C SER A 49 6.87 -14.29 -28.93
N THR A 50 8.09 -14.06 -28.46
CA THR A 50 8.54 -14.53 -27.15
C THR A 50 7.58 -13.97 -26.10
N ASP A 51 6.52 -14.73 -25.80
CA ASP A 51 5.88 -14.69 -24.49
C ASP A 51 6.99 -15.06 -23.51
N GLU A 52 7.54 -14.06 -22.84
CA GLU A 52 8.27 -14.34 -21.61
C GLU A 52 7.23 -14.93 -20.66
N ASP A 53 7.34 -16.24 -20.46
CA ASP A 53 6.49 -17.06 -19.61
C ASP A 53 6.73 -16.63 -18.16
N THR A 54 6.15 -15.49 -17.78
CA THR A 54 6.20 -14.98 -16.40
C THR A 54 5.55 -16.02 -15.50
N SER A 55 6.29 -16.56 -14.55
CA SER A 55 5.79 -17.57 -13.63
C SER A 55 4.74 -16.95 -12.70
N VAL A 56 3.46 -17.10 -13.02
CA VAL A 56 2.38 -16.68 -12.11
C VAL A 56 2.32 -17.63 -10.92
N VAL A 57 2.44 -17.10 -9.70
CA VAL A 57 2.32 -17.85 -8.46
C VAL A 57 0.91 -17.73 -7.90
N SER A 58 0.26 -18.88 -7.66
CA SER A 58 -1.07 -18.94 -7.04
C SER A 58 -1.02 -18.56 -5.56
N VAL A 59 -2.13 -18.01 -5.06
CA VAL A 59 -2.36 -17.78 -3.63
C VAL A 59 -2.30 -19.14 -2.89
N ASP A 60 -1.53 -19.20 -1.80
CA ASP A 60 -1.47 -20.38 -0.94
C ASP A 60 -2.34 -20.16 0.30
N ALA A 61 -3.53 -20.76 0.30
CA ALA A 61 -4.46 -20.66 1.42
C ALA A 61 -3.89 -21.20 2.75
N SER A 62 -2.85 -22.02 2.72
CA SER A 62 -2.22 -22.55 3.95
C SER A 62 -1.36 -21.53 4.68
N TYR A 63 -1.04 -20.39 4.06
CA TYR A 63 -0.29 -19.31 4.69
C TYR A 63 -1.14 -18.43 5.61
N PHE A 64 -2.46 -18.50 5.50
CA PHE A 64 -3.34 -17.71 6.35
C PHE A 64 -3.43 -18.29 7.77
N TYR A 65 -3.45 -17.39 8.75
CA TYR A 65 -3.63 -17.72 10.16
C TYR A 65 -5.07 -18.15 10.43
N THR A 66 -5.30 -19.46 10.49
CA THR A 66 -6.63 -20.08 10.67
C THR A 66 -6.75 -20.85 11.99
N GLU A 67 -5.71 -20.83 12.83
CA GLU A 67 -5.58 -21.72 13.99
C GLU A 67 -6.66 -21.52 15.07
N ASP A 68 -7.08 -20.27 15.28
CA ASP A 68 -8.08 -19.89 16.28
C ASP A 68 -9.50 -19.70 15.71
N GLY A 69 -9.64 -19.83 14.38
CA GLY A 69 -10.90 -19.63 13.67
C GLY A 69 -11.27 -18.17 13.41
N SER A 70 -10.39 -17.20 13.69
CA SER A 70 -10.55 -15.79 13.31
C SER A 70 -10.64 -15.61 11.80
N VAL A 71 -9.96 -16.47 11.03
CA VAL A 71 -10.03 -16.54 9.57
C VAL A 71 -10.53 -17.91 9.12
N THR A 72 -11.42 -17.90 8.14
CA THR A 72 -11.84 -19.10 7.41
C THR A 72 -11.73 -18.86 5.91
N ILE A 73 -11.33 -19.90 5.17
CA ILE A 73 -11.12 -19.81 3.73
C ILE A 73 -11.90 -20.91 3.04
N THR A 74 -12.66 -20.53 2.02
CA THR A 74 -13.32 -21.47 1.12
C THR A 74 -13.03 -21.12 -0.33
N THR A 75 -13.18 -22.08 -1.23
CA THR A 75 -13.03 -21.85 -2.67
C THR A 75 -14.40 -21.71 -3.30
N VAL A 76 -14.61 -20.63 -4.04
CA VAL A 76 -15.87 -20.29 -4.73
C VAL A 76 -15.61 -19.89 -6.18
N PRO A 77 -16.52 -20.18 -7.12
CA PRO A 77 -16.42 -19.63 -8.47
C PRO A 77 -16.65 -18.12 -8.45
N CYS A 78 -15.89 -17.38 -9.24
CA CYS A 78 -15.96 -15.92 -9.32
C CYS A 78 -15.75 -15.42 -10.76
N THR A 79 -16.06 -14.16 -11.00
CA THR A 79 -15.75 -13.46 -12.26
C THR A 79 -14.87 -12.25 -11.96
N LEU A 80 -13.73 -12.16 -12.63
CA LEU A 80 -12.79 -11.05 -12.46
C LEU A 80 -13.20 -9.82 -13.28
N SER A 81 -12.53 -8.69 -13.03
CA SER A 81 -12.79 -7.39 -13.63
C SER A 81 -12.66 -7.35 -15.15
N ASP A 82 -11.91 -8.28 -15.74
CA ASP A 82 -11.74 -8.46 -17.19
C ASP A 82 -12.73 -9.46 -17.81
N GLY A 83 -13.62 -10.03 -17.00
CA GLY A 83 -14.60 -11.05 -17.39
C GLY A 83 -14.13 -12.49 -17.27
N THR A 84 -12.90 -12.75 -16.81
CA THR A 84 -12.38 -14.12 -16.60
C THR A 84 -13.20 -14.84 -15.53
N GLU A 85 -13.73 -16.03 -15.87
CA GLU A 85 -14.35 -16.95 -14.90
C GLU A 85 -13.28 -17.88 -14.33
N THR A 86 -13.11 -17.90 -13.00
CA THR A 86 -12.08 -18.68 -12.31
C THR A 86 -12.56 -19.12 -10.92
N ASP A 87 -11.71 -19.84 -10.20
CA ASP A 87 -11.88 -20.10 -8.77
C ASP A 87 -11.20 -19.00 -7.95
N CYS A 88 -11.90 -18.52 -6.93
CA CYS A 88 -11.43 -17.55 -5.96
C CYS A 88 -11.41 -18.16 -4.56
N TYR A 89 -10.58 -17.61 -3.69
CA TYR A 89 -10.72 -17.78 -2.25
C TYR A 89 -11.68 -16.74 -1.70
N GLU A 90 -12.72 -17.22 -1.00
CA GLU A 90 -13.57 -16.42 -0.11
C GLU A 90 -12.98 -16.52 1.30
N ILE A 91 -12.42 -15.42 1.78
CA ILE A 91 -11.74 -15.29 3.07
C ILE A 91 -12.68 -14.54 4.01
N VAL A 92 -13.19 -15.22 5.03
CA VAL A 92 -14.07 -14.62 6.04
C VAL A 92 -13.28 -14.43 7.32
N THR A 93 -13.25 -13.19 7.83
CA THR A 93 -12.57 -12.82 9.08
C THR A 93 -13.56 -12.33 10.13
N THR A 94 -13.24 -12.51 11.41
CA THR A 94 -13.94 -11.88 12.55
C THR A 94 -13.63 -10.38 12.70
N SER A 95 -12.85 -9.81 11.77
CA SER A 95 -12.45 -8.40 11.75
C SER A 95 -11.61 -7.97 12.95
N LEU A 96 -11.02 -8.94 13.64
CA LEU A 96 -10.06 -8.78 14.73
C LEU A 96 -8.95 -9.81 14.51
N PRO A 97 -7.66 -9.41 14.55
CA PRO A 97 -6.55 -10.32 14.41
C PRO A 97 -6.44 -11.24 15.63
N GLY A 98 -6.03 -12.48 15.39
CA GLY A 98 -5.78 -13.48 16.43
C GLY A 98 -4.30 -13.75 16.72
N ASP A 99 -3.39 -13.07 16.02
CA ASP A 99 -1.94 -13.33 16.01
C ASP A 99 -1.10 -12.26 16.74
N HIS A 100 -1.70 -11.13 17.14
CA HIS A 100 -1.07 -10.11 17.97
C HIS A 100 -2.11 -9.40 18.84
N GLU A 101 -1.64 -8.73 19.90
CA GLU A 101 -2.47 -7.85 20.73
C GLU A 101 -2.72 -6.53 19.99
N MET A 102 -3.93 -6.01 20.07
CA MET A 102 -4.31 -4.72 19.49
C MET A 102 -4.17 -3.60 20.52
N GLY A 103 -3.76 -2.43 20.07
CA GLY A 103 -3.48 -1.30 20.96
C GLY A 103 -2.19 -1.49 21.76
N PRO A 104 -1.84 -0.51 22.62
CA PRO A 104 -2.60 0.72 22.89
C PRO A 104 -2.58 1.72 21.72
N TRP A 105 -3.50 2.69 21.73
CA TRP A 105 -3.56 3.77 20.74
C TRP A 105 -3.29 5.13 21.37
N CYS A 106 -4.02 5.45 22.44
CA CYS A 106 -3.95 6.75 23.11
C CYS A 106 -3.29 6.62 24.50
N PRO A 107 -2.22 7.39 24.80
CA PRO A 107 -1.69 7.48 26.16
C PRO A 107 -2.70 8.18 27.08
N GLU A 108 -2.74 7.80 28.37
CA GLU A 108 -3.70 8.34 29.35
C GLU A 108 -3.26 9.70 29.90
N ASN A 109 -1.95 9.99 29.93
CA ASN A 109 -1.39 11.22 30.48
C ASN A 109 -0.18 11.72 29.67
N ILE A 110 0.06 13.04 29.68
CA ILE A 110 1.22 13.66 29.02
C ILE A 110 2.58 13.21 29.59
N GLY A 111 2.60 12.54 30.74
CA GLY A 111 3.79 11.91 31.30
C GLY A 111 4.07 10.49 30.82
N ASP A 112 3.19 9.90 30.02
CA ASP A 112 3.31 8.51 29.56
C ASP A 112 4.34 8.38 28.43
N SER A 113 5.02 7.23 28.40
CA SER A 113 5.98 6.87 27.36
C SER A 113 5.31 6.25 26.13
N ALA A 114 6.07 6.06 25.06
CA ALA A 114 5.63 5.39 23.84
C ALA A 114 4.93 4.04 24.08
N GLU A 115 5.32 3.26 25.10
CA GLU A 115 4.66 1.98 25.44
C GLU A 115 3.16 2.10 25.83
N ALA A 116 2.66 3.31 26.09
CA ALA A 116 1.28 3.57 26.48
C ALA A 116 0.40 4.08 25.34
N GLY A 117 0.98 4.38 24.17
CA GLY A 117 0.26 4.79 22.97
C GLY A 117 0.72 3.98 21.78
N GLY A 118 0.17 4.31 20.62
CA GLY A 118 0.60 3.70 19.36
C GLY A 118 1.43 4.68 18.53
N ILE A 119 1.17 4.70 17.23
CA ILE A 119 1.89 5.51 16.25
C ILE A 119 0.97 6.47 15.49
N TRP A 120 1.56 7.56 15.01
CA TRP A 120 0.94 8.50 14.09
C TRP A 120 1.78 8.63 12.82
N LEU A 121 1.11 8.62 11.67
CA LEU A 121 1.75 8.67 10.36
C LEU A 121 1.55 10.07 9.78
N GLU A 122 2.64 10.81 9.63
CA GLU A 122 2.58 12.20 9.18
C GLU A 122 3.77 12.53 8.28
N SER A 123 3.48 13.08 7.11
CA SER A 123 4.49 13.60 6.18
C SER A 123 5.63 12.62 5.83
N GLY A 124 5.34 11.32 5.73
CA GLY A 124 6.31 10.27 5.38
C GLY A 124 7.05 9.68 6.58
N GLU A 125 6.78 10.14 7.80
CA GLU A 125 7.44 9.71 9.03
C GLU A 125 6.46 9.01 9.96
N VAL A 126 7.01 8.18 10.86
CA VAL A 126 6.28 7.52 11.94
C VAL A 126 6.66 8.19 13.25
N TYR A 127 5.66 8.61 14.02
CA TYR A 127 5.84 9.23 15.33
C TYR A 127 5.20 8.35 16.40
N ASP A 128 5.93 8.08 17.49
CA ASP A 128 5.33 7.49 18.68
C ASP A 128 4.33 8.49 19.28
N VAL A 129 3.09 8.05 19.52
CA VAL A 129 2.07 8.83 20.22
C VAL A 129 2.25 8.63 21.71
N ASP A 130 3.32 9.20 22.24
CA ASP A 130 3.54 9.28 23.69
C ASP A 130 2.93 10.56 24.28
N GLY A 131 2.98 10.68 25.61
CA GLY A 131 2.44 11.84 26.30
C GLY A 131 3.14 13.15 25.89
N ALA A 132 4.44 13.10 25.57
CA ALA A 132 5.19 14.26 25.12
C ALA A 132 4.80 14.70 23.70
N PHE A 133 4.52 13.75 22.81
CA PHE A 133 3.98 14.04 21.48
C PHE A 133 2.65 14.77 21.60
N VAL A 134 1.72 14.26 22.42
CA VAL A 134 0.41 14.88 22.65
C VAL A 134 0.54 16.28 23.27
N GLU A 135 1.43 16.47 24.26
CA GLU A 135 1.70 17.79 24.86
C GLU A 135 2.19 18.81 23.82
N ASN A 136 2.97 18.36 22.83
CA ASN A 136 3.64 19.23 21.85
C ASN A 136 2.91 19.36 20.51
N LEU A 137 1.68 18.84 20.36
CA LEU A 137 0.91 18.91 19.10
C LEU A 137 0.74 20.34 18.57
N ALA A 138 0.54 21.32 19.47
CA ALA A 138 0.42 22.73 19.09
C ALA A 138 1.71 23.27 18.44
N GLU A 139 2.88 22.88 18.93
CA GLU A 139 4.16 23.24 18.31
C GLU A 139 4.38 22.46 17.01
N PHE A 140 4.09 21.16 17.03
CA PHE A 140 4.24 20.26 15.89
C PHE A 140 3.45 20.74 14.66
N TYR A 141 2.18 21.12 14.84
CA TYR A 141 1.33 21.66 13.77
C TYR A 141 1.37 23.20 13.65
N ASN A 142 2.10 23.88 14.54
CA ASN A 142 2.11 25.35 14.63
C ASN A 142 0.68 25.95 14.70
N ASP A 143 -0.13 25.39 15.60
CA ASP A 143 -1.52 25.79 15.85
C ASP A 143 -1.89 25.62 17.33
N ASP A 144 -2.09 26.74 18.04
CA ASP A 144 -2.42 26.79 19.47
C ASP A 144 -3.82 26.22 19.81
N ASN A 145 -4.63 25.86 18.81
CA ASN A 145 -5.92 25.20 19.03
C ASN A 145 -5.80 23.76 19.52
N TRP A 146 -4.65 23.11 19.30
CA TRP A 146 -4.36 21.78 19.82
C TRP A 146 -4.14 21.83 21.34
N MET A 147 -5.09 21.28 22.10
CA MET A 147 -5.06 21.21 23.56
C MET A 147 -5.81 19.95 24.03
N MET A 148 -5.15 18.80 23.88
CA MET A 148 -5.76 17.48 24.05
C MET A 148 -5.69 16.91 25.47
N TYR A 149 -5.41 17.74 26.46
CA TYR A 149 -5.23 17.31 27.84
C TYR A 149 -5.74 18.36 28.84
N ASP A 150 -6.06 17.92 30.05
CA ASP A 150 -6.58 18.78 31.11
C ASP A 150 -5.48 19.42 31.99
N GLU A 151 -5.88 20.17 33.03
CA GLU A 151 -4.93 20.83 33.95
C GLU A 151 -4.03 19.86 34.75
N ASN A 152 -4.41 18.58 34.85
CA ASN A 152 -3.62 17.53 35.49
C ASN A 152 -2.71 16.78 34.49
N GLY A 153 -2.84 17.09 33.20
CA GLY A 153 -2.14 16.39 32.13
C GLY A 153 -2.86 15.13 31.65
N ASP A 154 -4.09 14.88 32.09
CA ASP A 154 -4.87 13.73 31.65
C ASP A 154 -5.38 13.99 30.23
N ILE A 155 -5.11 13.06 29.31
CA ILE A 155 -5.43 13.20 27.88
C ILE A 155 -6.93 12.91 27.68
N TYR A 156 -7.57 13.70 26.82
CA TYR A 156 -8.97 13.48 26.46
C TYR A 156 -9.09 12.31 25.49
N ILE A 157 -9.56 11.16 25.99
CA ILE A 157 -9.75 9.93 25.20
C ILE A 157 -11.25 9.63 25.09
N THR A 158 -11.68 9.08 23.96
CA THR A 158 -13.04 8.54 23.82
C THR A 158 -13.25 7.31 24.71
N ASP A 159 -14.27 7.32 25.56
CA ASP A 159 -14.45 6.30 26.63
C ASP A 159 -15.48 5.21 26.26
N THR A 160 -16.41 5.51 25.36
CA THR A 160 -17.52 4.60 25.02
C THR A 160 -17.58 4.23 23.54
N GLU A 161 -18.28 3.13 23.21
CA GLU A 161 -18.56 2.74 21.83
C GLU A 161 -19.26 3.88 21.06
N ASP A 162 -20.20 4.58 21.69
CA ASP A 162 -20.89 5.73 21.10
C ASP A 162 -19.93 6.90 20.85
N ASP A 163 -18.97 7.15 21.74
CA ASP A 163 -17.97 8.20 21.57
C ASP A 163 -17.01 7.89 20.42
N CYS A 164 -16.49 6.66 20.37
CA CYS A 164 -15.71 6.15 19.25
C CYS A 164 -16.49 6.30 17.94
N PHE A 165 -17.75 5.87 17.89
CA PHE A 165 -18.60 5.99 16.69
C PHE A 165 -18.73 7.46 16.22
N ASN A 166 -18.96 8.38 17.14
CA ASN A 166 -19.18 9.79 16.82
C ASN A 166 -17.88 10.57 16.52
N ALA A 167 -16.73 10.11 17.03
CA ALA A 167 -15.43 10.71 16.78
C ALA A 167 -14.69 10.10 15.57
N ALA A 168 -14.96 8.83 15.24
CA ALA A 168 -14.34 8.10 14.12
C ALA A 168 -15.20 8.11 12.84
N ASN A 169 -15.79 9.26 12.48
CA ASN A 169 -16.56 9.41 11.25
C ASN A 169 -16.24 10.74 10.53
N PRO A 170 -16.58 10.87 9.23
CA PRO A 170 -16.21 12.07 8.45
C PRO A 170 -16.83 13.40 8.91
N ASN A 171 -17.83 13.38 9.79
CA ASN A 171 -18.53 14.58 10.29
C ASN A 171 -18.45 14.62 11.82
N VAL A 172 -17.23 14.67 12.35
CA VAL A 172 -16.95 14.74 13.78
C VAL A 172 -17.66 15.94 14.42
N GLY A 173 -18.33 15.70 15.55
CA GLY A 173 -18.99 16.74 16.34
C GLY A 173 -17.98 17.61 17.09
N ALA A 174 -18.31 18.89 17.29
CA ALA A 174 -17.44 19.84 17.99
C ALA A 174 -17.13 19.43 19.44
N GLU A 175 -17.96 18.58 20.03
CA GLU A 175 -17.74 17.99 21.36
C GLU A 175 -16.54 17.04 21.42
N TYR A 176 -16.05 16.55 20.28
CA TYR A 176 -14.88 15.67 20.18
C TYR A 176 -13.64 16.42 19.65
N GLU A 177 -13.70 17.74 19.46
CA GLU A 177 -12.50 18.53 19.20
C GLU A 177 -11.49 18.33 20.35
N ASN A 178 -10.22 18.14 20.00
CA ASN A 178 -9.11 17.84 20.90
C ASN A 178 -9.18 16.47 21.62
N PHE A 179 -9.90 15.49 21.06
CA PHE A 179 -9.87 14.11 21.57
C PHE A 179 -8.87 13.23 20.83
N CYS A 180 -8.17 12.39 21.60
CA CYS A 180 -7.51 11.21 21.10
C CYS A 180 -8.58 10.12 20.94
N VAL A 181 -8.81 9.72 19.70
CA VAL A 181 -9.88 8.82 19.30
C VAL A 181 -9.37 7.40 19.38
N GLU A 182 -9.98 6.63 20.27
CA GLU A 182 -9.70 5.22 20.49
C GLU A 182 -11.00 4.42 20.40
N CYS A 183 -10.93 3.31 19.67
CA CYS A 183 -12.00 2.34 19.54
C CYS A 183 -11.49 1.00 20.03
N LEU A 184 -12.19 0.38 20.98
CA LEU A 184 -11.69 -0.83 21.64
C LEU A 184 -12.13 -2.12 20.92
N PRO A 185 -11.31 -3.19 20.95
CA PRO A 185 -11.68 -4.50 20.38
C PRO A 185 -13.00 -5.05 20.91
N SER A 186 -13.34 -4.75 22.17
CA SER A 186 -14.59 -5.18 22.80
C SER A 186 -15.87 -4.64 22.12
N TYR A 187 -15.76 -3.59 21.31
CA TYR A 187 -16.90 -3.03 20.57
C TYR A 187 -17.25 -3.90 19.33
N ILE A 188 -16.30 -4.71 18.86
CA ILE A 188 -16.48 -5.58 17.70
C ILE A 188 -17.06 -6.93 18.14
N THR A 189 -18.39 -7.02 18.19
CA THR A 189 -19.08 -8.23 18.70
C THR A 189 -19.70 -9.11 17.62
N ASN A 190 -20.09 -8.56 16.47
CA ASN A 190 -20.80 -9.27 15.41
C ASN A 190 -20.45 -8.74 14.01
N LEU A 191 -19.18 -8.43 13.77
CA LEU A 191 -18.71 -7.94 12.49
C LEU A 191 -17.81 -8.98 11.84
N ASN A 192 -18.22 -9.47 10.68
CA ASN A 192 -17.37 -10.27 9.83
C ASN A 192 -17.13 -9.51 8.53
N GLN A 193 -15.88 -9.51 8.06
CA GLN A 193 -15.55 -9.09 6.71
C GLN A 193 -15.37 -10.31 5.81
N THR A 194 -15.68 -10.14 4.53
CA THR A 194 -15.48 -11.16 3.51
C THR A 194 -14.69 -10.56 2.36
N TRP A 195 -13.54 -11.14 2.08
CA TRP A 195 -12.68 -10.79 0.97
C TRP A 195 -12.72 -11.89 -0.07
N THR A 196 -12.71 -11.52 -1.35
CA THR A 196 -12.63 -12.50 -2.44
C THR A 196 -11.46 -12.16 -3.35
N ILE A 197 -10.51 -13.08 -3.47
CA ILE A 197 -9.31 -12.93 -4.32
C ILE A 197 -9.17 -14.14 -5.24
N PRO A 198 -8.67 -13.98 -6.48
CA PRO A 198 -8.45 -15.12 -7.38
C PRO A 198 -7.43 -16.09 -6.81
N VAL A 199 -7.66 -17.40 -6.95
CA VAL A 199 -6.69 -18.43 -6.54
C VAL A 199 -5.42 -18.31 -7.37
N THR A 200 -5.55 -18.02 -8.67
CA THR A 200 -4.42 -17.78 -9.58
C THR A 200 -4.57 -16.40 -10.18
N PRO A 201 -3.64 -15.47 -9.92
CA PRO A 201 -3.68 -14.11 -10.47
C PRO A 201 -3.75 -14.09 -11.99
N VAL A 202 -4.39 -13.05 -12.54
CA VAL A 202 -4.47 -12.85 -13.99
C VAL A 202 -3.91 -11.48 -14.33
N ALA A 203 -2.62 -11.44 -14.70
CA ALA A 203 -1.93 -10.20 -15.06
C ALA A 203 -2.66 -9.43 -16.18
N GLN A 204 -2.71 -8.11 -16.07
CA GLN A 204 -3.28 -7.22 -17.07
C GLN A 204 -2.18 -6.39 -17.73
N ASN A 205 -2.40 -6.05 -19.00
CA ASN A 205 -1.50 -5.16 -19.74
C ASN A 205 -1.56 -3.71 -19.24
N THR A 206 -2.72 -3.31 -18.70
CA THR A 206 -2.95 -1.99 -18.14
C THR A 206 -3.29 -2.15 -16.67
N PRO A 207 -2.50 -1.60 -15.75
CA PRO A 207 -2.80 -1.71 -14.34
C PRO A 207 -3.95 -0.79 -13.94
N VAL A 208 -4.53 -1.08 -12.78
CA VAL A 208 -5.56 -0.26 -12.14
C VAL A 208 -4.91 0.51 -10.99
N LEU A 209 -4.73 1.82 -11.16
CA LEU A 209 -4.18 2.68 -10.11
C LEU A 209 -5.22 2.97 -9.03
N PHE A 210 -4.76 2.98 -7.79
CA PHE A 210 -5.56 3.42 -6.67
C PHE A 210 -5.65 4.94 -6.59
N ASN A 211 -6.78 5.42 -6.07
CA ASN A 211 -6.84 6.79 -5.57
C ASN A 211 -5.94 6.89 -4.33
N THR A 212 -4.89 7.70 -4.44
CA THR A 212 -4.04 8.12 -3.32
C THR A 212 -4.25 9.62 -3.08
N ALA A 213 -4.12 10.07 -1.84
CA ALA A 213 -4.24 11.49 -1.50
C ALA A 213 -3.27 12.36 -2.31
N ALA A 214 -2.08 11.83 -2.63
CA ALA A 214 -1.05 12.50 -3.42
C ALA A 214 -1.42 12.69 -4.91
N GLN A 215 -2.25 11.82 -5.49
CA GLN A 215 -2.57 11.84 -6.92
C GLN A 215 -3.80 12.69 -7.27
N GLY A 216 -4.48 13.26 -6.27
CA GLY A 216 -5.71 14.03 -6.47
C GLY A 216 -6.91 13.15 -6.87
N PRO A 217 -8.10 13.74 -7.09
CA PRO A 217 -9.30 12.97 -7.38
C PRO A 217 -9.20 12.33 -8.77
N GLN A 218 -8.91 11.02 -8.83
CA GLN A 218 -9.17 10.22 -10.00
C GLN A 218 -10.51 9.50 -9.87
N THR A 219 -11.23 9.38 -10.98
CA THR A 219 -12.40 8.49 -11.06
C THR A 219 -11.89 7.08 -11.35
N THR A 220 -11.39 6.39 -10.33
CA THR A 220 -11.04 4.98 -10.45
C THR A 220 -12.23 4.13 -9.96
N THR A 221 -12.42 2.97 -10.58
CA THR A 221 -13.32 1.92 -10.09
C THR A 221 -12.59 0.95 -9.17
N ALA A 222 -11.37 1.30 -8.76
CA ALA A 222 -10.55 0.45 -7.92
C ALA A 222 -11.15 0.39 -6.51
N PRO A 223 -11.16 -0.79 -5.88
CA PRO A 223 -11.55 -0.93 -4.48
C PRO A 223 -10.66 -0.07 -3.55
N SER A 224 -11.21 0.36 -2.41
CA SER A 224 -10.43 1.04 -1.37
C SER A 224 -9.43 0.09 -0.70
N THR A 225 -9.84 -1.16 -0.49
CA THR A 225 -8.99 -2.21 0.04
C THR A 225 -7.83 -2.50 -0.93
N ARG A 226 -6.61 -2.54 -0.40
CA ARG A 226 -5.37 -2.81 -1.15
C ARG A 226 -5.08 -4.30 -1.21
N GLY A 227 -5.41 -5.02 -0.14
CA GLY A 227 -5.23 -6.45 -0.03
C GLY A 227 -5.68 -6.96 1.33
N VAL A 228 -5.34 -8.22 1.58
CA VAL A 228 -5.69 -8.95 2.79
C VAL A 228 -4.40 -9.51 3.39
N ALA A 229 -4.12 -9.17 4.65
CA ALA A 229 -3.03 -9.72 5.42
C ALA A 229 -3.24 -11.23 5.67
N LEU A 230 -2.18 -11.97 5.97
CA LEU A 230 -2.29 -13.41 6.25
C LEU A 230 -3.13 -13.73 7.50
N ASN A 231 -3.33 -12.77 8.40
CA ASN A 231 -4.29 -12.87 9.52
C ASN A 231 -5.72 -12.42 9.16
N GLY A 232 -6.01 -12.24 7.86
CA GLY A 232 -7.33 -11.91 7.34
C GLY A 232 -7.74 -10.44 7.50
N ILE A 233 -6.90 -9.61 8.11
CA ILE A 233 -7.15 -8.18 8.30
C ILE A 233 -6.89 -7.40 7.00
N GLU A 234 -7.69 -6.37 6.79
CA GLU A 234 -7.61 -5.51 5.62
C GLU A 234 -6.32 -4.67 5.61
N PHE A 235 -5.64 -4.64 4.46
CA PHE A 235 -4.76 -3.52 4.12
C PHE A 235 -5.62 -2.43 3.48
N SER A 236 -5.99 -1.42 4.27
CA SER A 236 -6.95 -0.42 3.83
C SER A 236 -6.31 0.69 3.00
N ALA A 237 -7.15 1.53 2.39
CA ALA A 237 -6.71 2.77 1.76
C ALA A 237 -6.09 3.69 2.82
N PRO A 238 -5.22 4.66 2.40
CA PRO A 238 -4.66 5.65 3.30
C PRO A 238 -5.72 6.25 4.23
N ALA A 239 -5.42 6.31 5.53
CA ALA A 239 -6.26 6.99 6.50
C ALA A 239 -6.44 8.46 6.09
N PRO A 240 -7.64 9.05 6.26
CA PRO A 240 -7.91 10.42 5.85
C PRO A 240 -7.34 11.42 6.87
N VAL A 241 -6.00 11.49 6.98
CA VAL A 241 -5.26 12.34 7.94
C VAL A 241 -5.74 13.79 7.89
N ASP A 242 -5.93 14.36 6.71
CA ASP A 242 -6.45 15.72 6.54
C ASP A 242 -7.82 15.94 7.21
N ASN A 243 -8.72 14.94 7.14
CA ASN A 243 -10.04 15.04 7.76
C ASN A 243 -9.95 14.90 9.29
N ILE A 244 -9.05 14.05 9.78
CA ILE A 244 -8.80 13.83 11.21
C ILE A 244 -8.27 15.12 11.83
N LEU A 245 -7.18 15.66 11.25
CA LEU A 245 -6.59 16.92 11.71
C LEU A 245 -7.53 18.12 11.52
N GLY A 246 -8.33 18.13 10.45
CA GLY A 246 -9.33 19.18 10.20
C GLY A 246 -10.47 19.22 11.24
N ALA A 247 -10.68 18.13 11.98
CA ALA A 247 -11.63 18.04 13.10
C ALA A 247 -10.97 18.29 14.47
N TYR A 248 -9.67 18.61 14.51
CA TYR A 248 -8.86 18.66 15.73
C TYR A 248 -8.92 17.36 16.55
N THR A 249 -9.03 16.21 15.90
CA THR A 249 -8.88 14.92 16.56
C THR A 249 -7.53 14.30 16.21
N LEU A 250 -7.03 13.44 17.09
CA LEU A 250 -5.94 12.51 16.78
C LEU A 250 -6.54 11.10 16.78
N ALA A 251 -6.28 10.28 15.77
CA ALA A 251 -6.81 8.91 15.72
C ALA A 251 -5.66 7.91 15.48
N PRO A 252 -4.80 7.68 16.49
CA PRO A 252 -3.59 6.88 16.33
C PRO A 252 -3.85 5.51 15.74
N PHE A 253 -2.82 4.96 15.11
CA PHE A 253 -2.71 3.52 14.88
C PHE A 253 -2.00 2.90 16.07
N ASP A 254 -2.18 1.62 16.33
CA ASP A 254 -1.33 0.91 17.29
C ASP A 254 0.04 0.62 16.65
N ASP A 255 0.95 0.03 17.44
CA ASP A 255 2.28 -0.34 16.95
C ASP A 255 2.24 -1.36 15.80
N ALA A 256 1.15 -2.10 15.65
CA ALA A 256 0.92 -3.02 14.52
C ALA A 256 0.47 -2.28 13.24
N GLY A 257 0.29 -0.96 13.29
CA GLY A 257 -0.04 -0.11 12.16
C GLY A 257 -1.53 -0.09 11.82
N GLY A 258 -2.40 -0.50 12.76
CA GLY A 258 -3.84 -0.56 12.55
C GLY A 258 -4.66 0.09 13.66
N HIS A 259 -5.94 0.27 13.38
CA HIS A 259 -6.91 0.76 14.36
C HIS A 259 -8.31 0.22 14.08
N ILE A 260 -9.25 0.52 14.97
CA ILE A 260 -10.61 0.01 14.90
C ILE A 260 -11.56 1.09 14.40
N ASN A 261 -12.41 0.72 13.45
CA ASN A 261 -13.67 1.40 13.18
C ASN A 261 -14.82 0.42 13.42
N VAL A 262 -15.86 0.81 14.15
CA VAL A 262 -16.98 -0.08 14.51
C VAL A 262 -17.75 -0.65 13.31
N HIS A 263 -17.63 -0.06 12.12
CA HIS A 263 -18.22 -0.56 10.88
C HIS A 263 -17.30 -1.43 10.04
N GLN A 264 -15.98 -1.32 10.23
CA GLN A 264 -14.96 -1.99 9.42
C GLN A 264 -14.25 -3.10 10.19
N GLY A 265 -14.13 -2.94 11.50
CA GLY A 265 -13.31 -3.74 12.41
C GLY A 265 -11.92 -3.14 12.55
N TYR A 266 -11.00 -3.95 13.05
CA TYR A 266 -9.58 -3.66 13.01
C TYR A 266 -9.07 -3.74 11.57
N HIS A 267 -8.28 -2.76 11.14
CA HIS A 267 -7.71 -2.69 9.79
C HIS A 267 -6.39 -1.91 9.82
N TYR A 268 -5.47 -2.27 8.91
CA TYR A 268 -4.16 -1.65 8.83
C TYR A 268 -4.13 -0.48 7.86
N HIS A 269 -3.29 0.50 8.19
CA HIS A 269 -2.87 1.62 7.34
C HIS A 269 -1.35 1.63 7.09
N ALA A 270 -0.61 0.84 7.87
CA ALA A 270 0.81 0.60 7.68
C ALA A 270 1.19 -0.86 7.99
N ALA A 271 2.28 -1.33 7.39
CA ALA A 271 2.91 -2.60 7.75
C ALA A 271 4.13 -2.32 8.63
N THR A 272 4.08 -2.73 9.90
CA THR A 272 5.15 -2.49 10.89
C THR A 272 5.83 -3.78 11.38
N GLY A 273 5.49 -4.92 10.79
CA GLY A 273 6.13 -6.21 11.06
C GLY A 273 5.49 -7.06 12.17
N PHE A 274 4.30 -6.69 12.65
CA PHE A 274 3.57 -7.43 13.69
C PHE A 274 2.70 -8.58 13.16
N SER A 275 2.20 -8.47 11.92
CA SER A 275 1.28 -9.46 11.36
C SER A 275 1.96 -10.77 10.98
N THR A 276 1.17 -11.84 10.90
CA THR A 276 1.59 -13.15 10.38
C THR A 276 2.33 -13.01 9.06
N LYS A 277 3.51 -13.65 8.97
CA LYS A 277 4.37 -13.58 7.78
C LYS A 277 5.05 -14.89 7.44
N ILE A 278 5.36 -15.05 6.14
CA ILE A 278 6.14 -16.17 5.62
C ILE A 278 7.52 -15.68 5.22
N VAL A 279 8.51 -16.01 6.05
CA VAL A 279 9.92 -15.72 5.78
C VAL A 279 10.38 -16.48 4.54
N GLN A 280 11.09 -15.80 3.64
CA GLN A 280 11.58 -16.38 2.40
C GLN A 280 12.98 -16.99 2.60
N GLU A 281 13.19 -18.21 2.09
CA GLU A 281 14.44 -18.96 2.32
C GLU A 281 15.68 -18.33 1.65
N ASP A 282 15.47 -17.56 0.58
CA ASP A 282 16.51 -16.88 -0.20
C ASP A 282 16.87 -15.49 0.36
N GLY A 283 16.25 -15.07 1.46
CA GLY A 283 16.51 -13.79 2.13
C GLY A 283 15.71 -12.62 1.60
N HIS A 284 14.79 -12.84 0.66
CA HIS A 284 13.82 -11.84 0.21
C HIS A 284 12.93 -11.35 1.37
N ALA A 285 12.29 -10.19 1.19
CA ALA A 285 11.26 -9.69 2.10
C ALA A 285 10.20 -10.77 2.37
N ALA A 286 9.62 -10.80 3.57
CA ALA A 286 8.63 -11.80 3.93
C ALA A 286 7.28 -11.53 3.26
N LEU A 287 6.56 -12.59 2.88
CA LEU A 287 5.18 -12.47 2.40
C LEU A 287 4.26 -12.19 3.60
N ILE A 288 3.46 -11.13 3.53
CA ILE A 288 2.56 -10.69 4.61
C ILE A 288 1.09 -10.67 4.22
N GLY A 289 0.77 -10.90 2.95
CA GLY A 289 -0.59 -11.01 2.48
C GLY A 289 -0.69 -11.09 0.96
N TYR A 290 -1.89 -10.90 0.44
CA TYR A 290 -2.18 -10.90 -0.98
C TYR A 290 -3.01 -9.68 -1.36
N ALA A 291 -2.70 -9.08 -2.50
CA ALA A 291 -3.51 -8.01 -3.08
C ALA A 291 -4.84 -8.57 -3.59
N LEU A 292 -5.80 -7.70 -3.90
CA LEU A 292 -7.12 -8.13 -4.36
C LEU A 292 -7.13 -8.84 -5.73
N ASP A 293 -6.05 -8.68 -6.50
CA ASP A 293 -5.79 -9.41 -7.74
C ASP A 293 -5.04 -10.74 -7.53
N GLY A 294 -4.77 -11.10 -6.26
CA GLY A 294 -4.15 -12.35 -5.83
C GLY A 294 -2.62 -12.36 -5.87
N PHE A 295 -1.95 -11.32 -6.36
CA PHE A 295 -0.48 -11.26 -6.30
C PHE A 295 -0.01 -11.04 -4.86
N GLY A 296 1.15 -11.62 -4.50
CA GLY A 296 1.70 -11.53 -3.15
C GLY A 296 2.09 -10.09 -2.77
N ILE A 297 1.85 -9.74 -1.51
CA ILE A 297 2.31 -8.50 -0.88
C ILE A 297 3.40 -8.85 0.14
N TYR A 298 4.57 -8.26 -0.04
CA TYR A 298 5.77 -8.51 0.74
C TYR A 298 6.13 -7.31 1.62
N GLU A 299 6.89 -7.54 2.69
CA GLU A 299 7.46 -6.48 3.54
C GLU A 299 8.33 -5.51 2.71
N LEU A 300 8.53 -4.30 3.24
CA LEU A 300 9.31 -3.26 2.57
C LEU A 300 10.79 -3.67 2.42
N GLU A 301 11.36 -4.19 3.50
CA GLU A 301 12.77 -4.56 3.58
C GLU A 301 12.95 -6.08 3.48
N ASP A 302 14.05 -6.48 2.85
CA ASP A 302 14.50 -7.86 2.86
C ASP A 302 15.09 -8.29 4.22
N SER A 303 15.56 -9.54 4.30
CA SER A 303 16.15 -10.06 5.56
C SER A 303 17.43 -9.36 6.02
N GLU A 304 18.04 -8.53 5.18
CA GLU A 304 19.22 -7.70 5.49
C GLU A 304 18.85 -6.23 5.79
N GLY A 305 17.56 -5.87 5.76
CA GLY A 305 17.10 -4.50 5.98
C GLY A 305 17.24 -3.61 4.74
N VAL A 306 17.17 -4.20 3.54
CA VAL A 306 17.34 -3.47 2.27
C VAL A 306 16.03 -3.45 1.50
N GLU A 307 15.62 -2.25 1.07
CA GLU A 307 14.46 -2.07 0.20
C GLU A 307 14.76 -2.46 -1.26
N ALA A 308 13.77 -3.00 -1.96
CA ALA A 308 13.84 -3.21 -3.40
C ALA A 308 13.98 -1.86 -4.13
N THR A 309 14.86 -1.80 -5.14
CA THR A 309 15.20 -0.53 -5.83
C THR A 309 14.66 -0.45 -7.26
N ASP A 310 14.03 -1.52 -7.74
CA ASP A 310 13.54 -1.72 -9.09
C ASP A 310 12.01 -1.87 -9.16
N LEU A 311 11.30 -1.39 -8.13
CA LEU A 311 9.85 -1.37 -8.09
C LEU A 311 9.26 -0.47 -9.18
N ASP A 312 8.18 -0.94 -9.81
CA ASP A 312 7.38 -0.21 -10.79
C ASP A 312 6.41 0.80 -10.11
N GLU A 313 5.55 1.43 -10.92
CA GLU A 313 4.60 2.43 -10.43
C GLU A 313 3.52 1.89 -9.47
N LEU A 314 3.40 0.57 -9.33
CA LEU A 314 2.46 -0.09 -8.43
C LEU A 314 3.14 -0.55 -7.14
N ARG A 315 4.44 -0.27 -7.01
CA ARG A 315 5.34 -0.83 -6.00
C ARG A 315 5.59 -2.34 -6.15
N GLY A 316 5.53 -2.86 -7.37
CA GLY A 316 5.85 -4.26 -7.63
C GLY A 316 7.01 -4.48 -8.59
N HIS A 317 7.51 -5.70 -8.64
CA HIS A 317 8.50 -6.16 -9.61
C HIS A 317 8.32 -7.67 -9.84
N GLU A 318 9.16 -8.28 -10.66
CA GLU A 318 9.05 -9.70 -11.00
C GLU A 318 10.38 -10.44 -10.86
N ASP A 319 10.30 -11.70 -10.44
CA ASP A 319 11.42 -12.65 -10.44
C ASP A 319 10.96 -14.08 -10.80
N ASP A 320 11.92 -14.97 -11.08
CA ASP A 320 11.67 -16.37 -11.50
C ASP A 320 11.00 -17.26 -10.42
N THR A 321 10.96 -16.81 -9.16
CA THR A 321 10.46 -17.57 -8.00
C THR A 321 9.05 -17.16 -7.63
N ARG A 322 8.76 -15.86 -7.68
CA ARG A 322 7.53 -15.22 -7.19
C ARG A 322 6.63 -14.76 -8.32
N GLY A 323 7.17 -14.66 -9.53
CA GLY A 323 6.54 -13.89 -10.59
C GLY A 323 6.42 -12.43 -10.19
N TYR A 324 5.43 -11.74 -10.75
CA TYR A 324 5.09 -10.40 -10.32
C TYR A 324 4.57 -10.39 -8.87
N HIS A 325 5.09 -9.48 -8.04
CA HIS A 325 4.65 -9.31 -6.65
C HIS A 325 4.91 -7.89 -6.17
N TYR A 326 4.24 -7.49 -5.08
CA TYR A 326 4.32 -6.14 -4.53
C TYR A 326 5.16 -6.08 -3.26
N HIS A 327 5.72 -4.90 -2.98
CA HIS A 327 6.29 -4.53 -1.70
C HIS A 327 5.50 -3.37 -1.07
N VAL A 328 5.18 -3.51 0.21
CA VAL A 328 4.51 -2.44 0.96
C VAL A 328 5.35 -1.16 1.01
N ASP A 329 4.67 -0.03 1.20
CA ASP A 329 5.31 1.27 1.39
C ASP A 329 5.90 1.42 2.79
N ALA A 330 6.76 2.44 2.94
CA ALA A 330 7.18 2.89 4.25
C ALA A 330 5.95 3.30 5.07
N ALA A 331 5.89 2.87 6.33
CA ALA A 331 4.72 3.08 7.19
C ALA A 331 4.27 4.55 7.22
N GLY A 332 5.21 5.50 7.35
CA GLY A 332 4.91 6.94 7.37
C GLY A 332 4.24 7.50 6.11
N ASN A 333 4.28 6.77 4.99
CA ASN A 333 3.59 7.16 3.75
C ASN A 333 2.08 6.86 3.79
N ASN A 334 1.57 6.19 4.84
CA ASN A 334 0.16 5.86 5.01
C ASN A 334 -0.38 5.12 3.76
N ASN A 335 0.38 4.14 3.29
CA ASN A 335 0.12 3.43 2.04
C ASN A 335 0.69 2.00 2.09
N PHE A 336 0.18 1.12 1.23
CA PHE A 336 0.73 -0.21 1.01
C PHE A 336 1.25 -0.34 -0.42
N ILE A 337 0.36 -0.23 -1.41
CA ILE A 337 0.63 -0.40 -2.83
C ILE A 337 -0.20 0.62 -3.62
N ASP A 338 0.25 0.97 -4.82
CA ASP A 338 -0.31 2.08 -5.60
C ASP A 338 -1.34 1.65 -6.66
N GLY A 339 -1.52 0.34 -6.85
CA GLY A 339 -2.53 -0.20 -7.75
C GLY A 339 -2.54 -1.72 -7.81
N LEU A 340 -3.29 -2.25 -8.79
CA LEU A 340 -3.40 -3.67 -9.10
C LEU A 340 -2.90 -3.93 -10.52
N LYS A 341 -1.98 -4.89 -10.64
CA LYS A 341 -1.40 -5.42 -11.87
C LYS A 341 -2.34 -6.40 -12.54
N GLY A 342 -3.10 -7.15 -11.75
CA GLY A 342 -3.99 -8.21 -12.21
C GLY A 342 -5.47 -7.83 -12.20
N ALA A 343 -6.27 -8.70 -12.79
CA ALA A 343 -7.72 -8.63 -12.68
C ALA A 343 -8.15 -9.05 -11.27
N TYR A 344 -9.14 -8.34 -10.73
CA TYR A 344 -9.64 -8.51 -9.36
C TYR A 344 -11.15 -8.80 -9.36
N VAL A 345 -11.70 -9.23 -8.24
CA VAL A 345 -13.15 -9.45 -8.10
C VAL A 345 -13.86 -8.12 -7.85
N ASN A 346 -14.88 -7.80 -8.67
CA ASN A 346 -15.67 -6.56 -8.54
C ASN A 346 -16.66 -6.57 -7.37
#